data_AF-A0A3M2C9A2-F1
#
_entry.id   AF-A0A3M2C9A2-F1
#
_cell.length_a   1.000
_cell.length_b   1.000
_cell.length_c   1.000
_cell.angle_alpha   90.00
_cell.angle_beta   90.00
_cell.angle_gamma   90.00
#
_symmetry.space_group_name_H-M   'P 1'
#
loop_
_entity.id
_entity.type
_entity.pdbx_description
1 polymer ?
#
loop_
_entity_poly.entity_id
_entity_poly.type
_entity_poly.pdbx_seq_one_letter_code
_entity_poly.pdbx_strand_id
1 'polypeptide(L)'
;MTTRKAAMAIVAAGTLLGGCVEERIVSAKGLLIGLPGAETRLPSGNNTTPRAELLKTPEVGLREEREDGTVVLHAKTFQHLMSHIVHAIQHDEEELFVEQILSSVTREEFRARGVDPALGFREIVRRQRDVFRLFNAIPFGENTPGLFLQPVGHNTFRLALPRSGYGDLKWVGIDAVFENGNYRLRWFVPA
;
A
#
# COMPACT_ATOMS: atom_id res chain seq x y z
N MET A 1 34.87 60.90 44.57
CA MET A 1 36.02 61.25 43.71
C MET A 1 36.97 60.06 43.68
N THR A 2 37.30 59.55 42.48
CA THR A 2 38.45 58.65 42.13
C THR A 2 38.53 57.28 42.83
N THR A 3 38.78 56.10 42.24
CA THR A 3 39.37 55.64 40.97
C THR A 3 39.21 54.10 40.92
N ARG A 4 38.65 53.51 39.86
CA ARG A 4 39.28 52.61 38.87
C ARG A 4 40.09 51.37 39.35
N LYS A 5 39.63 50.22 38.82
CA LYS A 5 40.37 49.10 38.16
C LYS A 5 40.80 47.86 38.98
N ALA A 6 40.08 46.77 38.68
CA ALA A 6 40.55 45.47 38.18
C ALA A 6 41.72 44.74 38.86
N ALA A 7 41.45 43.52 39.34
CA ALA A 7 42.38 42.40 39.26
C ALA A 7 41.61 41.09 39.05
N MET A 8 41.86 40.52 37.90
CA MET A 8 41.38 39.25 37.35
C MET A 8 42.31 38.15 37.88
N ALA A 9 41.76 37.11 38.50
CA ALA A 9 42.49 35.88 38.81
C ALA A 9 41.59 34.69 38.42
N ILE A 10 41.88 34.15 37.25
CA ILE A 10 41.31 32.92 36.70
C ILE A 10 41.94 31.75 37.46
N VAL A 11 41.12 30.93 38.11
CA VAL A 11 41.49 29.56 38.48
C VAL A 11 40.48 28.63 37.83
N ALA A 12 40.88 28.07 36.69
CA ALA A 12 40.22 26.98 36.02
C ALA A 12 40.48 25.68 36.79
N ALA A 13 39.46 25.13 37.43
CA ALA A 13 39.47 23.77 37.96
C ALA A 13 38.40 22.98 37.22
N GLY A 14 38.85 22.14 36.28
CA GLY A 14 38.01 21.32 35.42
C GLY A 14 37.38 20.16 36.17
N THR A 15 36.06 20.08 36.12
CA THR A 15 35.29 18.86 36.41
C THR A 15 34.79 18.30 35.08
N LEU A 16 35.59 17.39 34.51
CA LEU A 16 35.18 16.51 33.42
C LEU A 16 34.14 15.51 33.98
N LEU A 17 32.87 15.91 34.00
CA LEU A 17 31.77 14.96 34.09
C LEU A 17 31.65 14.26 32.74
N GLY A 18 32.39 13.16 32.59
CA GLY A 18 32.17 12.18 31.54
C GLY A 18 30.80 11.54 31.74
N GLY A 19 29.77 12.13 31.14
CA GLY A 19 28.49 11.46 30.96
C GLY A 19 28.69 10.30 29.99
N CYS A 20 28.93 9.09 30.51
CA CYS A 20 28.77 7.86 29.74
C CYS A 20 27.29 7.74 29.38
N VAL A 21 26.91 8.31 28.24
CA VAL A 21 25.64 8.01 27.60
C VAL A 21 25.78 6.60 27.04
N GLU A 22 25.17 5.63 27.70
CA GLU A 22 25.08 4.27 27.19
C GLU A 22 24.07 4.27 26.03
N GLU A 23 24.59 4.34 24.80
CA GLU A 23 23.78 4.20 23.60
C GLU A 23 23.30 2.74 23.47
N ARG A 24 22.12 2.46 24.01
CA ARG A 24 21.43 1.19 23.78
C ARG A 24 20.86 1.18 22.37
N ILE A 25 21.53 0.46 21.47
CA ILE A 25 21.01 0.18 20.13
C ILE A 25 19.78 -0.72 20.26
N VAL A 26 18.59 -0.14 20.16
CA VAL A 26 17.31 -0.87 20.27
C VAL A 26 16.91 -1.57 18.96
N SER A 27 17.56 -1.27 17.84
CA SER A 27 17.36 -1.97 16.56
C SER A 27 18.52 -1.67 15.61
N ALA A 28 19.07 -2.70 14.97
CA ALA A 28 20.09 -2.57 13.94
C ALA A 28 19.60 -3.21 12.63
N LYS A 29 19.74 -2.48 11.51
CA LYS A 29 19.46 -2.99 10.15
C LYS A 29 20.79 -3.31 9.46
N GLY A 30 21.22 -4.56 9.54
CA GLY A 30 22.37 -5.06 8.80
C GLY A 30 21.94 -5.75 7.51
N LEU A 31 22.69 -5.55 6.42
CA LEU A 31 22.44 -6.14 5.11
C LEU A 31 22.32 -7.68 5.12
N LEU A 32 22.95 -8.33 6.11
CA LEU A 32 23.03 -9.78 6.25
C LEU A 32 22.19 -10.33 7.41
N ILE A 33 21.43 -9.47 8.12
CA ILE A 33 20.56 -9.90 9.23
C ILE A 33 19.31 -10.55 8.64
N GLY A 34 19.12 -11.85 8.89
CA GLY A 34 17.94 -12.62 8.43
C GLY A 34 18.22 -13.72 7.39
N LEU A 35 19.48 -13.92 6.99
CA LEU A 35 19.87 -15.07 6.15
C LEU A 35 19.91 -16.38 6.96
N PRO A 36 19.55 -17.53 6.36
CA PRO A 36 19.63 -18.83 7.05
C PRO A 36 21.07 -19.10 7.53
N GLY A 37 21.26 -19.31 8.83
CA GLY A 37 22.56 -19.58 9.44
C GLY A 37 23.40 -18.35 9.79
N ALA A 38 22.89 -17.12 9.63
CA ALA A 38 23.60 -15.92 10.07
C ALA A 38 23.47 -15.72 11.59
N GLU A 39 24.59 -15.80 12.31
CA GLU A 39 24.67 -15.43 13.73
C GLU A 39 25.02 -13.94 13.87
N THR A 40 24.20 -13.18 14.61
CA THR A 40 24.44 -11.76 14.88
C THR A 40 24.30 -11.49 16.37
N ARG A 41 25.25 -10.73 16.94
CA ARG A 41 25.21 -10.24 18.33
C ARG A 41 24.37 -8.97 18.52
N LEU A 42 23.89 -8.37 17.42
CA LEU A 42 22.99 -7.23 17.48
C LEU A 42 21.57 -7.72 17.77
N PRO A 43 20.77 -7.00 18.57
CA PRO A 43 19.38 -7.34 18.79
C PRO A 43 18.65 -7.34 17.43
N SER A 44 18.33 -8.55 16.96
CA SER A 44 17.52 -8.77 15.77
C SER A 44 16.09 -8.39 16.13
N GLY A 45 15.75 -7.12 15.94
CA GLY A 45 14.35 -6.71 15.90
C GLY A 45 13.71 -7.47 14.75
N ASN A 46 12.61 -8.18 15.04
CA ASN A 46 11.79 -8.79 14.01
C ASN A 46 11.25 -7.65 13.12
N ASN A 47 12.01 -7.28 12.08
CA ASN A 47 11.82 -6.05 11.30
C ASN A 47 10.62 -6.14 10.33
N THR A 48 9.64 -7.01 10.62
CA THR A 48 8.40 -7.03 9.88
C THR A 48 7.62 -5.79 10.31
N THR A 49 7.64 -4.76 9.47
CA THR A 49 6.79 -3.59 9.71
C THR A 49 5.32 -4.06 9.80
N PRO A 50 4.49 -3.46 10.65
CA PRO A 50 3.07 -3.84 10.77
C PRO A 50 2.35 -3.89 9.41
N ARG A 51 2.76 -3.02 8.47
CA ARG A 51 2.26 -3.03 7.08
C ARG A 51 2.64 -4.30 6.31
N ALA A 52 3.87 -4.79 6.43
CA ALA A 52 4.32 -5.97 5.71
C ALA A 52 3.57 -7.24 6.15
N GLU A 53 3.16 -7.31 7.42
CA GLU A 53 2.33 -8.39 7.93
C GLU A 53 0.92 -8.38 7.32
N LEU A 54 0.30 -7.18 7.20
CA LEU A 54 -1.02 -7.03 6.58
C LEU A 54 -1.05 -7.42 5.09
N LEU A 55 0.09 -7.31 4.40
CA LEU A 55 0.25 -7.63 2.97
C LEU A 55 0.56 -9.11 2.72
N LYS A 56 0.73 -9.93 3.76
CA LYS A 56 0.87 -11.38 3.58
C LYS A 56 -0.45 -11.96 3.08
N THR A 57 -0.37 -12.74 2.01
CA THR A 57 -1.50 -13.55 1.56
C THR A 57 -1.78 -14.63 2.60
N PRO A 58 -3.02 -14.80 3.04
CA PRO A 58 -3.40 -15.92 3.89
C PRO A 58 -3.10 -17.27 3.23
N GLU A 59 -2.85 -18.31 4.04
CA GLU A 59 -2.58 -19.67 3.53
C GLU A 59 -3.77 -20.27 2.78
N VAL A 60 -4.99 -19.84 3.14
CA VAL A 60 -6.26 -20.23 2.49
C VAL A 60 -6.40 -19.73 1.04
N GLY A 61 -5.51 -18.82 0.60
CA GLY A 61 -5.49 -18.30 -0.77
C GLY A 61 -6.10 -16.90 -0.93
N LEU A 62 -6.45 -16.56 -2.17
CA LEU A 62 -6.99 -15.23 -2.53
C LEU A 62 -8.50 -15.11 -2.33
N ARG A 63 -9.21 -16.24 -2.39
CA ARG A 63 -10.65 -16.37 -2.23
C ARG A 63 -10.89 -17.50 -1.24
N GLU A 64 -11.54 -17.19 -0.12
CA GLU A 64 -11.88 -18.13 0.94
C GLU A 64 -13.40 -18.33 0.94
N GLU A 65 -13.84 -19.57 0.76
CA GLU A 65 -15.25 -19.95 0.99
C GLU A 65 -15.37 -20.52 2.40
N ARG A 66 -16.17 -19.87 3.23
CA ARG A 66 -16.40 -20.27 4.62
C ARG A 66 -17.48 -21.35 4.71
N GLU A 67 -17.54 -22.02 5.86
CA GLU A 67 -18.53 -23.05 6.15
C GLU A 67 -19.99 -22.55 6.06
N ASP A 68 -20.21 -21.25 6.25
CA ASP A 68 -21.51 -20.60 6.13
C ASP A 68 -21.89 -20.21 4.69
N GLY A 69 -21.03 -20.51 3.71
CA GLY A 69 -21.21 -20.13 2.31
C GLY A 69 -20.77 -18.70 1.98
N THR A 70 -20.27 -17.94 2.96
CA THR A 70 -19.75 -16.59 2.73
C THR A 70 -18.40 -16.67 2.01
N VAL A 71 -18.26 -15.87 0.96
CA VAL A 71 -17.01 -15.69 0.23
C VAL A 71 -16.24 -14.51 0.81
N VAL A 72 -14.95 -14.67 1.06
CA VAL A 72 -14.04 -13.59 1.47
C VAL A 72 -12.89 -13.44 0.48
N LEU A 73 -12.67 -12.22 0.00
CA LEU A 73 -11.60 -11.89 -0.94
C LEU A 73 -10.41 -11.22 -0.23
N HIS A 74 -9.22 -11.72 -0.52
CA HIS A 74 -7.96 -11.18 -0.03
C HIS A 74 -7.20 -10.49 -1.17
N ALA A 75 -7.19 -9.15 -1.14
CA ALA A 75 -6.55 -8.32 -2.15
C ALA A 75 -5.28 -7.67 -1.58
N LYS A 76 -4.23 -8.48 -1.37
CA LYS A 76 -2.98 -8.02 -0.74
C LYS A 76 -2.03 -7.24 -1.66
N THR A 77 -2.21 -7.38 -2.96
CA THR A 77 -1.42 -6.74 -4.02
C THR A 77 -2.36 -6.16 -5.08
N PHE A 78 -1.85 -5.28 -5.94
CA PHE A 78 -2.63 -4.80 -7.10
C PHE A 78 -2.96 -5.96 -8.02
N GLN A 79 -2.04 -6.90 -8.21
CA GLN A 79 -2.29 -8.11 -8.97
C GLN A 79 -3.48 -8.91 -8.41
N HIS A 80 -3.60 -9.08 -7.10
CA HIS A 80 -4.74 -9.78 -6.49
C HIS A 80 -6.06 -9.02 -6.74
N LEU A 81 -6.06 -7.69 -6.57
CA LEU A 81 -7.23 -6.86 -6.85
C LEU A 81 -7.68 -7.01 -8.31
N MET A 82 -6.73 -6.99 -9.26
CA MET A 82 -7.02 -7.19 -10.68
C MET A 82 -7.64 -8.57 -10.94
N SER A 83 -7.10 -9.63 -10.35
CA SER A 83 -7.66 -10.99 -10.47
C SER A 83 -9.11 -11.06 -9.95
N HIS A 84 -9.39 -10.42 -8.81
CA HIS A 84 -10.75 -10.36 -8.26
C HIS A 84 -11.72 -9.61 -9.17
N ILE A 85 -11.28 -8.49 -9.77
CA ILE A 85 -12.09 -7.74 -10.75
C ILE A 85 -12.41 -8.61 -11.97
N VAL A 86 -11.43 -9.31 -12.53
CA VAL A 86 -11.64 -10.20 -13.68
C VAL A 86 -12.61 -11.32 -13.33
N HIS A 87 -12.42 -11.96 -12.17
CA HIS A 87 -13.29 -13.04 -11.71
C HIS A 87 -14.73 -12.58 -11.54
N ALA A 88 -14.94 -11.42 -10.89
CA ALA A 88 -16.26 -10.87 -10.68
C ALA A 88 -16.98 -10.54 -12.00
N ILE A 89 -16.26 -10.01 -13.00
CA ILE A 89 -16.80 -9.77 -14.34
C ILE A 89 -17.20 -11.10 -15.02
N GLN A 90 -16.35 -12.11 -14.93
CA GLN A 90 -16.56 -13.41 -15.60
C GLN A 90 -17.73 -14.21 -15.01
N HIS A 91 -17.99 -14.06 -13.71
CA HIS A 91 -19.01 -14.81 -12.97
C HIS A 91 -20.24 -13.97 -12.60
N ASP A 92 -20.32 -12.73 -13.10
CA ASP A 92 -21.42 -11.79 -12.83
C ASP A 92 -21.68 -11.56 -11.32
N GLU A 93 -20.61 -11.48 -10.52
CA GLU A 93 -20.67 -11.35 -9.06
C GLU A 93 -20.84 -9.88 -8.62
N GLU A 94 -21.95 -9.24 -9.02
CA GLU A 94 -22.22 -7.80 -8.76
C GLU A 94 -22.17 -7.43 -7.28
N GLU A 95 -22.86 -8.21 -6.44
CA GLU A 95 -22.94 -7.96 -4.99
C GLU A 95 -21.56 -8.07 -4.33
N LEU A 96 -20.84 -9.17 -4.59
CA LEU A 96 -19.47 -9.38 -4.08
C LEU A 96 -18.52 -8.26 -4.53
N PHE A 97 -18.66 -7.81 -5.78
CA PHE A 97 -17.88 -6.69 -6.30
C PHE A 97 -18.13 -5.41 -5.51
N VAL A 98 -19.40 -5.05 -5.30
CA VAL A 98 -19.75 -3.85 -4.55
C VAL A 98 -19.31 -3.97 -3.09
N GLU A 99 -19.41 -5.15 -2.48
CA GLU A 99 -19.09 -5.31 -1.07
C GLU A 99 -17.59 -5.30 -0.77
N GLN A 100 -16.82 -6.04 -1.57
CA GLN A 100 -15.43 -6.39 -1.25
C GLN A 100 -14.39 -5.82 -2.22
N ILE A 101 -14.76 -5.58 -3.48
CA ILE A 101 -13.82 -5.08 -4.50
C ILE A 101 -13.89 -3.54 -4.58
N LEU A 102 -15.08 -2.94 -4.54
CA LEU A 102 -15.26 -1.50 -4.64
C LEU A 102 -14.93 -0.81 -3.30
N SER A 103 -14.09 0.23 -3.34
CA SER A 103 -13.70 0.95 -2.13
C SER A 103 -14.89 1.64 -1.44
N SER A 104 -14.83 1.77 -0.11
CA SER A 104 -15.83 2.50 0.67
C SER A 104 -16.04 3.94 0.17
N VAL A 105 -14.95 4.65 -0.15
CA VAL A 105 -14.98 6.03 -0.65
C VAL A 105 -15.77 6.12 -1.97
N THR A 106 -15.52 5.22 -2.91
CA THR A 106 -16.26 5.22 -4.18
C THR A 106 -17.74 4.93 -3.96
N ARG A 107 -18.07 3.93 -3.13
CA ARG A 107 -19.47 3.64 -2.80
C ARG A 107 -20.19 4.84 -2.18
N GLU A 108 -19.51 5.54 -1.28
CA GLU A 108 -20.06 6.72 -0.64
C GLU A 108 -20.31 7.85 -1.65
N GLU A 109 -19.40 8.06 -2.60
CA GLU A 109 -19.61 9.03 -3.67
C GLU A 109 -20.80 8.68 -4.58
N PHE A 110 -21.00 7.40 -4.88
CA PHE A 110 -22.20 6.95 -5.60
C PHE A 110 -23.47 7.29 -4.80
N ARG A 111 -23.52 6.91 -3.52
CA ARG A 111 -24.66 7.18 -2.64
C ARG A 111 -24.92 8.66 -2.45
N ALA A 112 -23.87 9.47 -2.26
CA ALA A 112 -23.97 10.93 -2.11
C ALA A 112 -24.54 11.61 -3.36
N ARG A 113 -24.41 10.98 -4.54
CA ARG A 113 -25.02 11.43 -5.80
C ARG A 113 -26.42 10.85 -6.05
N GLY A 114 -26.96 10.07 -5.11
CA GLY A 114 -28.23 9.37 -5.28
C GLY A 114 -28.17 8.23 -6.30
N VAL A 115 -26.98 7.69 -6.55
CA VAL A 115 -26.76 6.62 -7.54
C VAL A 115 -26.41 5.32 -6.82
N ASP A 116 -26.96 4.22 -7.30
CA ASP A 116 -26.64 2.88 -6.84
C ASP A 116 -25.16 2.53 -7.16
N PRO A 117 -24.33 2.15 -6.16
CA PRO A 117 -22.94 1.72 -6.40
C PRO A 117 -22.79 0.56 -7.38
N ALA A 118 -23.80 -0.30 -7.52
CA ALA A 118 -23.76 -1.40 -8.47
C ALA A 118 -23.76 -0.92 -9.93
N LEU A 119 -24.14 0.34 -10.20
CA LEU A 119 -23.91 0.98 -11.49
C LEU A 119 -22.41 0.96 -11.87
N GLY A 120 -21.52 1.07 -10.89
CA GLY A 120 -20.08 0.97 -11.11
C GLY A 120 -19.68 -0.38 -11.69
N PHE A 121 -20.23 -1.48 -11.15
CA PHE A 121 -20.00 -2.83 -11.69
C PHE A 121 -20.54 -2.97 -13.11
N ARG A 122 -21.79 -2.56 -13.35
CA ARG A 122 -22.41 -2.60 -14.68
C ARG A 122 -21.64 -1.82 -15.73
N GLU A 123 -21.06 -0.67 -15.36
CA GLU A 123 -20.22 0.12 -16.27
C GLU A 123 -18.91 -0.61 -16.62
N ILE A 124 -18.32 -1.31 -15.66
CA ILE A 124 -17.11 -2.10 -15.86
C ILE A 124 -17.41 -3.31 -16.76
N VAL A 125 -18.52 -4.02 -16.52
CA VAL A 125 -18.97 -5.14 -17.38
C VAL A 125 -19.24 -4.64 -18.81
N ARG A 126 -19.94 -3.51 -18.97
CA ARG A 126 -20.17 -2.88 -20.29
C ARG A 126 -18.86 -2.58 -21.03
N ARG A 127 -17.79 -2.30 -20.29
CA ARG A 127 -16.45 -1.98 -20.80
C ARG A 127 -15.43 -3.09 -20.55
N GLN A 128 -15.86 -4.34 -20.35
CA GLN A 128 -14.95 -5.44 -19.99
C GLN A 128 -13.77 -5.60 -20.96
N ARG A 129 -13.96 -5.31 -22.25
CA ARG A 129 -12.89 -5.33 -23.25
C ARG A 129 -11.80 -4.30 -22.93
N ASP A 130 -12.17 -3.11 -22.48
CA ASP A 130 -11.21 -2.06 -22.09
C ASP A 130 -10.47 -2.45 -20.79
N VAL A 131 -11.18 -3.06 -19.82
CA VAL A 131 -10.57 -3.63 -18.60
C VAL A 131 -9.49 -4.66 -18.97
N PHE A 132 -9.84 -5.63 -19.81
CA PHE A 132 -8.93 -6.70 -20.18
C PHE A 132 -7.74 -6.19 -21.00
N ARG A 133 -7.94 -5.19 -21.87
CA ARG A 133 -6.83 -4.55 -22.59
C ARG A 133 -5.86 -3.86 -21.64
N LEU A 134 -6.37 -3.15 -20.63
CA LEU A 134 -5.52 -2.57 -19.59
C LEU A 134 -4.77 -3.66 -18.84
N PHE A 135 -5.46 -4.68 -18.33
CA PHE A 135 -4.82 -5.72 -17.50
C PHE A 135 -3.81 -6.56 -18.29
N ASN A 136 -4.03 -6.79 -19.59
CA ASN A 136 -3.03 -7.40 -20.48
C ASN A 136 -1.78 -6.54 -20.67
N ALA A 137 -1.88 -5.22 -20.53
CA ALA A 137 -0.74 -4.32 -20.57
C ALA A 137 0.00 -4.24 -19.22
N ILE A 138 -0.64 -4.63 -18.11
CA ILE A 138 -0.06 -4.64 -16.75
C ILE A 138 -0.18 -6.00 -16.04
N PRO A 139 0.19 -7.13 -16.66
CA PRO A 139 -0.25 -8.48 -16.25
C PRO A 139 0.23 -8.92 -14.85
N PHE A 140 1.29 -8.31 -14.33
CA PHE A 140 1.85 -8.61 -13.01
C PHE A 140 1.55 -7.51 -11.98
N GLY A 141 0.57 -6.65 -12.25
CA GLY A 141 0.18 -5.56 -11.37
C GLY A 141 1.35 -4.63 -11.07
N GLU A 142 1.61 -4.38 -9.79
CA GLU A 142 2.71 -3.54 -9.33
C GLU A 142 4.10 -4.11 -9.65
N ASN A 143 4.19 -5.39 -9.99
CA ASN A 143 5.44 -6.06 -10.38
C ASN A 143 5.70 -6.01 -11.89
N THR A 144 4.81 -5.42 -12.69
CA THR A 144 5.07 -5.23 -14.12
C THR A 144 6.27 -4.28 -14.33
N PRO A 145 7.31 -4.69 -15.08
CA PRO A 145 8.50 -3.86 -15.29
C PRO A 145 8.16 -2.48 -15.87
N GLY A 146 8.83 -1.45 -15.35
CA GLY A 146 8.65 -0.07 -15.80
C GLY A 146 7.44 0.65 -15.19
N LEU A 147 6.65 -0.03 -14.35
CA LEU A 147 5.60 0.60 -13.57
C LEU A 147 6.04 0.86 -12.14
N PHE A 148 5.52 1.94 -11.58
CA PHE A 148 5.78 2.34 -10.22
C PHE A 148 4.46 2.68 -9.55
N LEU A 149 4.28 2.17 -8.33
CA LEU A 149 3.13 2.50 -7.52
C LEU A 149 3.27 3.93 -6.98
N GLN A 150 2.31 4.80 -7.30
CA GLN A 150 2.33 6.21 -6.93
C GLN A 150 1.29 6.53 -5.86
N PRO A 151 1.63 7.17 -4.73
CA PRO A 151 0.62 7.67 -3.81
C PRO A 151 -0.13 8.86 -4.44
N VAL A 152 -1.46 8.81 -4.44
CA VAL A 152 -2.32 9.86 -5.03
C VAL A 152 -3.34 10.43 -4.03
N GLY A 153 -3.31 9.96 -2.79
CA GLY A 153 -4.20 10.42 -1.72
C GLY A 153 -4.00 9.63 -0.43
N HIS A 154 -4.86 9.88 0.55
CA HIS A 154 -4.84 9.14 1.80
C HIS A 154 -5.11 7.65 1.55
N ASN A 155 -4.13 6.80 1.87
CA ASN A 155 -4.15 5.36 1.60
C ASN A 155 -4.53 4.99 0.16
N THR A 156 -4.36 5.91 -0.79
CA THR A 156 -4.77 5.73 -2.18
C THR A 156 -3.53 5.70 -3.06
N PHE A 157 -3.45 4.66 -3.89
CA PHE A 157 -2.30 4.36 -4.71
C PHE A 157 -2.74 4.18 -6.16
N ARG A 158 -1.92 4.66 -7.08
CA ARG A 158 -2.11 4.57 -8.53
C ARG A 158 -1.07 3.63 -9.12
N LEU A 159 -1.54 2.72 -9.94
CA LEU A 159 -0.73 1.94 -10.86
C LEU A 159 -1.17 2.30 -12.29
N ALA A 160 -0.31 2.97 -13.04
CA ALA A 160 -0.64 3.44 -14.38
C ALA A 160 0.52 3.29 -15.35
N LEU A 161 0.19 2.96 -16.59
CA LEU A 161 1.08 2.96 -17.73
C LEU A 161 1.54 4.40 -18.04
N PRO A 162 2.76 4.59 -18.55
CA PRO A 162 3.17 5.88 -19.10
C PRO A 162 2.23 6.26 -20.25
N ARG A 163 1.82 7.54 -20.34
CA ARG A 163 0.89 7.99 -21.39
C ARG A 163 1.42 7.79 -22.81
N SER A 164 2.74 7.86 -22.99
CA SER A 164 3.38 7.61 -24.28
C SER A 164 3.37 6.11 -24.60
N GLY A 165 2.65 5.70 -25.64
CA GLY A 165 2.65 4.33 -26.17
C GLY A 165 1.35 3.54 -25.99
N TYR A 166 0.37 4.08 -25.28
CA TYR A 166 -0.91 3.40 -24.98
C TYR A 166 -2.15 4.22 -25.37
N GLY A 167 -2.03 5.09 -26.38
CA GLY A 167 -3.09 6.02 -26.81
C GLY A 167 -4.41 5.36 -27.23
N ASP A 168 -4.39 4.07 -27.56
CA ASP A 168 -5.58 3.31 -27.95
C ASP A 168 -6.35 2.71 -26.77
N LEU A 169 -5.84 2.84 -25.54
CA LEU A 169 -6.51 2.40 -24.33
C LEU A 169 -7.46 3.48 -23.81
N LYS A 170 -8.66 3.08 -23.39
CA LYS A 170 -9.60 4.00 -22.71
C LYS A 170 -9.19 4.27 -21.27
N TRP A 171 -8.59 3.28 -20.63
CA TRP A 171 -8.01 3.37 -19.30
C TRP A 171 -6.54 2.98 -19.34
N VAL A 172 -5.72 3.78 -18.70
CA VAL A 172 -4.25 3.62 -18.65
C VAL A 172 -3.76 3.17 -17.28
N GLY A 173 -4.65 2.98 -16.32
CA GLY A 173 -4.28 2.56 -14.97
C GLY A 173 -5.48 2.34 -14.06
N ILE A 174 -5.18 2.00 -12.82
CA ILE A 174 -6.15 1.84 -11.74
C ILE A 174 -5.67 2.59 -10.49
N ASP A 175 -6.61 3.22 -9.81
CA ASP A 175 -6.44 3.72 -8.46
C ASP A 175 -7.06 2.70 -7.49
N ALA A 176 -6.36 2.42 -6.40
CA ALA A 176 -6.84 1.56 -5.33
C ALA A 176 -6.66 2.22 -3.96
N VAL A 177 -7.62 2.00 -3.07
CA VAL A 177 -7.55 2.39 -1.65
C VAL A 177 -7.15 1.16 -0.83
N PHE A 178 -6.19 1.32 0.07
CA PHE A 178 -5.87 0.31 1.07
C PHE A 178 -6.77 0.50 2.30
N GLU A 179 -7.78 -0.36 2.46
CA GLU A 179 -8.72 -0.33 3.58
C GLU A 179 -8.92 -1.74 4.16
N ASN A 180 -9.02 -1.85 5.49
CA ASN A 180 -9.22 -3.12 6.20
C ASN A 180 -8.23 -4.23 5.78
N GLY A 181 -6.96 -3.85 5.57
CA GLY A 181 -5.90 -4.80 5.19
C GLY A 181 -5.98 -5.33 3.76
N ASN A 182 -6.78 -4.72 2.89
CA ASN A 182 -6.93 -5.11 1.49
C ASN A 182 -6.92 -3.88 0.57
N TYR A 183 -6.42 -4.04 -0.65
CA TYR A 183 -6.62 -3.07 -1.72
C TYR A 183 -8.03 -3.21 -2.29
N ARG A 184 -8.70 -2.08 -2.47
CA ARG A 184 -10.02 -2.00 -3.09
C ARG A 184 -10.01 -0.97 -4.19
N LEU A 185 -10.78 -1.22 -5.25
CA LEU A 185 -10.85 -0.36 -6.42
C LEU A 185 -11.39 1.01 -6.02
N ARG A 186 -10.58 2.05 -6.24
CA ARG A 186 -11.05 3.43 -6.25
C ARG A 186 -11.75 3.69 -7.57
N TRP A 187 -11.00 3.66 -8.68
CA TRP A 187 -11.54 3.70 -10.03
C TRP A 187 -10.46 3.42 -11.08
N PHE A 188 -10.87 3.34 -12.35
CA PHE A 188 -9.95 3.32 -13.48
C PHE A 188 -9.46 4.73 -13.85
N VAL A 189 -8.21 4.83 -14.26
CA VAL A 189 -7.57 6.08 -14.67
C VAL A 189 -7.77 6.28 -16.18
N PRO A 190 -8.45 7.36 -16.62
CA PRO A 190 -8.60 7.65 -18.04
C PRO A 190 -7.26 8.04 -18.68
N ALA A 191 -7.10 7.72 -19.98
CA ALA A 191 -5.94 8.11 -20.78
C ALA A 191 -5.71 9.62 -20.79
#